data_AF-A0A2U8TU04-F1
#
_entry.id   AF-A0A2U8TU04-F1
#
_cell.length_a   1.000
_cell.length_b   1.000
_cell.length_c   1.000
_cell.angle_alpha   90.00
_cell.angle_beta   90.00
_cell.angle_gamma   90.00
#
_symmetry.space_group_name_H-M   'P 1'
#
loop_
_entity.id
_entity.type
_entity.pdbx_description
1 polymer ?
#
loop_
_entity_poly.entity_id
_entity_poly.type
_entity_poly.pdbx_seq_one_letter_code
_entity_poly.pdbx_strand_id
1 'polypeptide(L)'
;MEEHALSVKPLRIDTTTQHPFFKMLRGAFGHKPSAPGLKEEKYMRPRKAETDKLVDKCGVLYWKWQELLEKNEDDVESERQGNKRMGRPPVPLKTLRQRAELAYTEKLAELREYEKQLGRDEIPEDDIIEKGERLREKGPGRPSISEIGRKYRHLRRKLKHMENAIAAIDDSNSPVYDGLGRPAMSSRERVQYYQRDIDAIKKEIELEMSKMSSMECTKIMLDNARIDRRDLNIRLRKEPENAEVIQDLILKVSIEIDSLHQKLEEEWRASEPVIQTPLITQVVRSQREYSPAVSELIRKLESQLIVTNPPSELTLESLEKYKAEVALANEFNGAIVSQIEALKSV
;
A
#
# COMPACT_ATOMS: atom_id res chain seq x y z
N MET A 1 -51.89 37.01 -41.29
CA MET A 1 -50.47 36.85 -40.94
C MET A 1 -50.44 35.91 -39.76
N GLU A 2 -50.10 34.66 -40.04
CA GLU A 2 -50.21 33.52 -39.13
C GLU A 2 -48.95 33.43 -38.26
N GLU A 3 -49.14 33.37 -36.94
CA GLU A 3 -48.07 33.09 -35.98
C GLU A 3 -47.93 31.57 -35.82
N HIS A 4 -46.83 31.01 -36.34
CA HIS A 4 -46.44 29.64 -36.05
C HIS A 4 -45.75 29.55 -34.69
N ALA A 5 -46.49 29.12 -33.67
CA ALA A 5 -45.96 28.69 -32.39
C ALA A 5 -45.28 27.31 -32.52
N LEU A 6 -43.96 27.26 -32.30
CA LEU A 6 -43.19 26.02 -32.17
C LEU A 6 -43.50 25.35 -30.83
N SER A 7 -44.36 24.34 -30.88
CA SER A 7 -44.67 23.43 -29.78
C SER A 7 -43.50 22.45 -29.54
N VAL A 8 -42.65 22.73 -28.56
CA VAL A 8 -41.65 21.78 -28.05
C VAL A 8 -42.34 20.76 -27.13
N LYS A 9 -42.49 19.52 -27.61
CA LYS A 9 -42.96 18.39 -26.81
C LYS A 9 -41.90 18.02 -25.77
N PRO A 10 -42.25 17.78 -24.49
CA PRO A 10 -41.31 17.22 -23.53
C PRO A 10 -41.05 15.74 -23.85
N LEU A 11 -39.77 15.38 -23.89
CA LEU A 11 -39.26 14.01 -23.92
C LEU A 11 -39.79 13.25 -22.70
N ARG A 12 -40.62 12.23 -22.95
CA ARG A 12 -40.90 11.15 -22.00
C ARG A 12 -39.59 10.44 -21.70
N ILE A 13 -39.15 10.53 -20.46
CA ILE A 13 -38.15 9.63 -19.90
C ILE A 13 -38.94 8.46 -19.32
N ASP A 14 -38.80 7.29 -19.93
CA ASP A 14 -39.39 6.05 -19.46
C ASP A 14 -38.82 5.70 -18.09
N THR A 15 -39.63 5.85 -17.05
CA THR A 15 -39.35 5.39 -15.69
C THR A 15 -39.62 3.89 -15.61
N THR A 16 -38.68 3.08 -16.10
CA THR A 16 -38.77 1.62 -15.97
C THR A 16 -37.45 1.04 -15.50
N THR A 17 -37.06 1.35 -14.27
CA THR A 17 -36.31 0.42 -13.43
C THR A 17 -36.65 0.75 -11.99
N GLN A 18 -37.72 0.12 -11.52
CA GLN A 18 -38.27 0.30 -10.19
C GLN A 18 -37.28 -0.20 -9.13
N HIS A 19 -36.91 0.71 -8.23
CA HIS A 19 -36.54 0.39 -6.86
C HIS A 19 -37.59 -0.54 -6.21
N PRO A 20 -37.20 -1.60 -5.51
CA PRO A 20 -38.07 -2.21 -4.52
C PRO A 20 -37.81 -1.54 -3.16
N PHE A 21 -38.61 -0.52 -2.85
CA PHE A 21 -38.88 -0.06 -1.49
C PHE A 21 -40.20 -0.72 -1.03
N PHE A 22 -40.20 -1.34 0.15
CA PHE A 22 -41.35 -1.68 1.02
C PHE A 22 -42.48 -2.59 0.52
N LYS A 23 -42.66 -3.76 1.17
CA LYS A 23 -43.85 -4.07 2.03
C LYS A 23 -43.81 -5.49 2.62
N MET A 24 -44.32 -5.58 3.87
CA MET A 24 -45.03 -6.71 4.49
C MET A 24 -44.26 -8.00 4.82
N LEU A 25 -43.98 -8.27 6.09
CA LEU A 25 -44.85 -9.00 7.04
C LEU A 25 -44.09 -9.31 8.35
N ARG A 26 -44.82 -9.21 9.47
CA ARG A 26 -44.43 -9.70 10.79
C ARG A 26 -44.16 -11.21 10.76
N GLY A 27 -43.16 -11.67 11.50
CA GLY A 27 -42.99 -13.08 11.83
C GLY A 27 -41.78 -13.30 12.74
N ALA A 28 -42.04 -13.52 14.02
CA ALA A 28 -41.07 -13.77 15.09
C ALA A 28 -40.11 -14.92 14.77
N PHE A 29 -38.80 -14.75 14.94
CA PHE A 29 -37.79 -15.76 15.31
C PHE A 29 -36.50 -14.96 15.59
N GLY A 30 -35.94 -14.89 16.79
CA GLY A 30 -35.42 -15.99 17.60
C GLY A 30 -33.93 -15.71 17.80
N HIS A 31 -33.53 -15.28 19.01
CA HIS A 31 -32.13 -15.15 19.41
C HIS A 31 -31.37 -16.44 19.05
N LYS A 32 -30.34 -16.34 18.21
CA LYS A 32 -29.30 -17.38 18.11
C LYS A 32 -28.00 -16.84 18.72
N PRO A 33 -27.32 -17.66 19.54
CA PRO A 33 -26.12 -17.27 20.24
C PRO A 33 -24.94 -17.11 19.28
N SER A 34 -24.07 -16.16 19.59
CA SER A 34 -22.79 -15.93 18.93
C SER A 34 -21.95 -17.22 18.89
N ALA A 35 -21.56 -17.64 17.69
CA ALA A 35 -20.59 -18.72 17.53
C ALA A 35 -19.24 -18.32 18.16
N PRO A 36 -18.60 -19.22 18.93
CA PRO A 36 -17.29 -18.97 19.50
C PRO A 36 -16.19 -19.32 18.50
N GLY A 37 -15.20 -18.44 18.36
CA GLY A 37 -13.84 -18.86 18.02
C GLY A 37 -13.48 -18.96 16.55
N LEU A 38 -13.43 -17.84 15.84
CA LEU A 38 -12.33 -17.59 14.90
C LEU A 38 -11.55 -16.41 15.47
N LYS A 39 -10.52 -16.72 16.26
CA LYS A 39 -9.52 -15.72 16.65
C LYS A 39 -8.79 -15.36 15.36
N GLU A 40 -9.14 -14.21 14.79
CA GLU A 40 -8.32 -13.55 13.77
C GLU A 40 -6.87 -13.55 14.28
N GLU A 41 -5.98 -14.28 13.60
CA GLU A 41 -4.55 -14.03 13.72
C GLU A 41 -4.33 -12.59 13.28
N LYS A 42 -4.33 -11.68 14.26
CA LYS A 42 -3.83 -10.33 14.07
C LYS A 42 -2.36 -10.50 13.68
N TYR A 43 -2.07 -10.40 12.39
CA TYR A 43 -0.73 -10.17 11.88
C TYR A 43 -0.13 -8.97 12.63
N MET A 44 0.57 -9.23 13.73
CA MET A 44 1.29 -8.21 14.47
C MET A 44 2.39 -7.74 13.55
N ARG A 45 2.33 -6.47 13.14
CA ARG A 45 3.44 -5.85 12.41
C ARG A 45 4.73 -6.10 13.21
N PRO A 46 5.81 -6.60 12.60
CA PRO A 46 7.06 -6.82 13.30
C PRO A 46 7.50 -5.52 13.96
N ARG A 47 7.73 -5.57 15.28
CA ARG A 47 8.23 -4.42 16.04
C ARG A 47 9.68 -4.18 15.61
N LYS A 48 10.02 -2.93 15.28
CA LYS A 48 11.42 -2.54 15.01
C LYS A 48 12.31 -2.89 16.20
N ALA A 49 13.53 -3.35 15.92
CA ALA A 49 14.56 -3.56 16.94
C ALA A 49 14.91 -2.24 17.64
N GLU A 50 15.37 -2.30 18.89
CA GLU A 50 15.71 -1.09 19.65
C GLU A 50 16.88 -0.33 19.02
N THR A 51 17.86 -1.05 18.46
CA THR A 51 18.95 -0.46 17.66
C THR A 51 18.39 0.40 16.54
N ASP A 52 17.45 -0.13 15.74
CA ASP A 52 16.84 0.60 14.63
C ASP A 52 16.12 1.87 15.08
N LYS A 53 15.45 1.82 16.24
CA LYS A 53 14.77 3.00 16.78
C LYS A 53 15.76 4.07 17.22
N LEU A 54 16.88 3.68 17.83
CA LEU A 54 17.92 4.62 18.24
C LEU A 54 18.61 5.23 17.01
N VAL A 55 18.93 4.45 15.98
CA VAL A 55 19.46 4.97 14.70
C VAL A 55 18.48 5.94 14.07
N ASP A 56 17.20 5.56 13.93
CA ASP A 56 16.16 6.42 13.37
C ASP A 56 16.07 7.75 14.15
N LYS A 57 16.16 7.70 15.49
CA LYS A 57 16.08 8.88 16.35
C LYS A 57 17.32 9.77 16.25
N CYS A 58 18.52 9.19 16.19
CA CYS A 58 19.76 9.94 16.02
C CYS A 58 19.79 10.66 14.67
N GLY A 59 19.45 9.98 13.58
CA GLY A 59 19.40 10.58 12.25
C GLY A 59 18.41 11.74 12.15
N VAL A 60 17.21 11.60 12.74
CA VAL A 60 16.22 12.70 12.78
C VAL A 60 16.72 13.90 13.59
N LEU A 61 17.41 13.67 14.71
CA LEU A 61 17.97 14.75 15.53
C LEU A 61 19.15 15.45 14.86
N TYR A 62 19.99 14.72 14.15
CA TYR A 62 21.07 15.28 13.33
C TYR A 62 20.51 16.28 12.31
N TRP A 63 19.52 15.87 11.52
CA TRP A 63 18.92 16.76 10.52
C TRP A 63 18.20 17.95 11.13
N LYS A 64 17.57 17.78 12.29
CA LYS A 64 16.99 18.91 13.04
C LYS A 64 18.06 19.92 13.49
N TRP A 65 19.24 19.44 13.89
CA TRP A 65 20.36 20.29 14.25
C TRP A 65 20.93 21.00 13.00
N GLN A 66 21.12 20.28 11.88
CA GLN A 66 21.55 20.87 10.60
C GLN A 66 20.58 21.93 10.07
N GLU A 67 19.27 21.65 10.06
CA GLU A 67 18.27 22.64 9.65
C GLU A 67 18.35 23.94 10.49
N LEU A 68 18.67 23.83 11.77
CA LEU A 68 18.85 25.00 12.63
C LEU A 68 20.17 25.73 12.38
N LEU A 69 21.21 25.04 11.91
CA LEU A 69 22.48 25.65 11.48
C LEU A 69 22.29 26.44 10.18
N GLU A 70 21.52 25.90 9.23
CA GLU A 70 21.23 26.53 7.94
C GLU A 70 20.29 27.75 8.04
N LYS A 71 19.40 27.77 9.04
CA LYS A 71 18.48 28.90 9.26
C LYS A 71 19.20 30.17 9.71
N ASN A 72 18.82 31.31 9.13
CA ASN A 72 19.24 32.63 9.59
C ASN A 72 18.26 33.23 10.60
N GLU A 73 18.68 34.30 11.30
CA GLU A 73 17.81 34.99 12.27
C GLU A 73 16.58 35.61 11.59
N ASP A 74 16.76 36.14 10.36
CA ASP A 74 15.69 36.72 9.54
C ASP A 74 14.62 35.68 9.15
N ASP A 75 15.02 34.44 8.85
CA ASP A 75 14.09 33.35 8.52
C ASP A 75 13.20 33.02 9.72
N VAL A 76 13.81 32.95 10.91
CA VAL A 76 13.09 32.72 12.16
C VAL A 76 12.18 33.90 12.49
N GLU A 77 12.56 35.13 12.16
CA GLU A 77 11.74 36.31 12.33
C GLU A 77 10.54 36.36 11.38
N SER A 78 10.72 35.91 10.14
CA SER A 78 9.61 35.76 9.17
C SER A 78 8.59 34.69 9.60
N GLU A 79 9.05 33.55 10.12
CA GLU A 79 8.19 32.51 10.72
C GLU A 79 7.43 33.03 11.96
N ARG A 80 8.03 33.95 12.71
CA ARG A 80 7.41 34.59 13.90
C ARG A 80 6.31 35.58 13.54
N GLN A 81 6.42 36.30 12.41
CA GLN A 81 5.40 37.28 12.00
C GLN A 81 4.10 36.62 11.51
N GLY A 82 4.16 35.39 10.98
CA GLY A 82 2.99 34.63 10.54
C GLY A 82 2.14 34.03 11.65
N ASN A 83 2.72 33.79 12.84
CA ASN A 83 2.03 33.18 13.99
C ASN A 83 1.60 34.26 15.00
N LYS A 84 0.29 34.51 15.07
CA LYS A 84 -0.32 35.44 16.04
C LYS A 84 0.01 35.02 17.49
N ARG A 85 1.03 35.66 18.06
CA ARG A 85 1.38 35.87 19.48
C ARG A 85 0.64 34.97 20.49
N MET A 86 1.03 33.71 20.59
CA MET A 86 0.86 32.96 21.85
C MET A 86 1.88 33.53 22.83
N GLY A 87 1.45 33.98 24.01
CA GLY A 87 2.14 34.95 24.88
C GLY A 87 3.46 34.53 25.54
N ARG A 88 4.25 33.63 24.94
CA ARG A 88 5.64 33.35 25.33
C ARG A 88 6.57 33.91 24.26
N PRO A 89 7.63 34.64 24.65
CA PRO A 89 8.63 35.10 23.69
C PRO A 89 9.28 33.88 23.00
N PRO A 90 9.54 33.96 21.68
CA PRO A 90 10.18 32.88 20.96
C PRO A 90 11.59 32.65 21.49
N VAL A 91 12.00 31.37 21.57
CA VAL A 91 13.34 30.99 22.03
C VAL A 91 14.39 31.49 21.02
N PRO A 92 15.52 32.09 21.48
CA PRO A 92 16.59 32.52 20.59
C PRO A 92 17.17 31.35 19.78
N LEU A 93 17.54 31.62 18.52
CA LEU A 93 18.06 30.59 17.60
C LEU A 93 19.31 29.91 18.16
N LYS A 94 20.20 30.66 18.81
CA LYS A 94 21.39 30.11 19.51
C LYS A 94 21.03 29.04 20.54
N THR A 95 20.01 29.29 21.36
CA THR A 95 19.54 28.33 22.36
C THR A 95 18.88 27.12 21.69
N LEU A 96 18.18 27.31 20.57
CA LEU A 96 17.61 26.20 19.79
C LEU A 96 18.71 25.31 19.20
N ARG A 97 19.77 25.90 18.62
CA ARG A 97 20.93 25.18 18.09
C ARG A 97 21.60 24.35 19.18
N GLN A 98 21.89 24.96 20.34
CA GLN A 98 22.49 24.26 21.48
C GLN A 98 21.62 23.10 21.98
N ARG A 99 20.30 23.31 22.10
CA ARG A 99 19.39 22.23 22.52
C ARG A 99 19.33 21.09 21.51
N ALA A 100 19.40 21.38 20.22
CA ALA A 100 19.38 20.37 19.17
C ALA A 100 20.69 19.58 19.13
N GLU A 101 21.83 20.27 19.26
CA GLU A 101 23.16 19.66 19.37
C GLU A 101 23.22 18.70 20.56
N LEU A 102 22.86 19.17 21.75
CA LEU A 102 22.85 18.34 22.97
C LEU A 102 21.94 17.12 22.82
N ALA A 103 20.73 17.30 22.27
CA ALA A 103 19.82 16.19 22.05
C ALA A 103 20.38 15.14 21.08
N TYR A 104 21.08 15.57 20.03
CA TYR A 104 21.76 14.67 19.10
C TYR A 104 22.91 13.93 19.78
N THR A 105 23.80 14.63 20.49
CA THR A 105 24.95 14.02 21.16
C THR A 105 24.55 13.04 22.26
N GLU A 106 23.51 13.37 23.04
CA GLU A 106 22.96 12.48 24.08
C GLU A 106 22.42 11.19 23.47
N LYS A 107 21.73 11.27 22.33
CA LYS A 107 21.18 10.08 21.66
C LYS A 107 22.22 9.27 20.93
N LEU A 108 23.24 9.92 20.37
CA LEU A 108 24.39 9.22 19.81
C LEU A 108 25.11 8.44 20.91
N ALA A 109 25.34 9.03 22.08
CA ALA A 109 25.94 8.34 23.23
C ALA A 109 25.11 7.13 23.67
N GLU A 110 23.79 7.26 23.77
CA GLU A 110 22.88 6.14 24.10
C GLU A 110 22.94 5.01 23.06
N LEU A 111 23.03 5.34 21.76
CA LEU A 111 23.23 4.35 20.69
C LEU A 111 24.56 3.60 20.89
N ARG A 112 25.66 4.32 21.14
CA ARG A 112 26.99 3.72 21.36
C ARG A 112 27.04 2.83 22.59
N GLU A 113 26.40 3.23 23.68
CA GLU A 113 26.29 2.39 24.88
C GLU A 113 25.50 1.11 24.61
N TYR A 114 24.41 1.22 23.84
CA TYR A 114 23.58 0.08 23.48
C TYR A 114 24.29 -0.89 22.51
N GLU A 115 25.06 -0.37 21.56
CA GLU A 115 25.93 -1.16 20.67
C GLU A 115 27.00 -1.94 21.47
N LYS A 116 27.64 -1.28 22.43
CA LYS A 116 28.61 -1.90 23.35
C LYS A 116 27.98 -3.00 24.21
N GLN A 117 26.76 -2.78 24.71
CA GLN A 117 26.02 -3.81 25.48
C GLN A 117 25.70 -5.04 24.62
N LEU A 118 25.44 -4.87 23.33
CA LEU A 118 25.16 -5.95 22.39
C LEU A 118 26.43 -6.60 21.82
N GLY A 119 27.62 -6.08 22.14
CA GLY A 119 28.89 -6.53 21.57
C GLY A 119 28.96 -6.36 20.05
N ARG A 120 28.29 -5.35 19.50
CA ARG A 120 28.30 -5.04 18.07
C ARG A 120 29.27 -3.90 17.78
N ASP A 121 29.78 -3.89 16.56
CA ASP A 121 30.56 -2.77 16.05
C ASP A 121 29.70 -1.50 15.95
N GLU A 122 30.36 -0.37 16.11
CA GLU A 122 29.75 0.95 16.02
C GLU A 122 29.22 1.19 14.62
N ILE A 123 27.92 1.49 14.49
CA ILE A 123 27.34 1.85 13.18
C ILE A 123 28.00 3.16 12.71
N PRO A 124 28.49 3.23 11.47
CA PRO A 124 29.07 4.46 10.91
C PRO A 124 28.10 5.64 11.01
N GLU A 125 28.61 6.83 11.31
CA GLU A 125 27.75 8.03 11.42
C GLU A 125 27.07 8.37 10.08
N ASP A 126 27.74 8.11 8.95
CA ASP A 126 27.20 8.31 7.61
C ASP A 126 25.90 7.52 7.39
N ASP A 127 25.83 6.27 7.87
CA ASP A 127 24.64 5.42 7.76
C ASP A 127 23.47 5.98 8.61
N ILE A 128 23.79 6.53 9.77
CA ILE A 128 22.81 7.18 10.66
C ILE A 128 22.23 8.42 9.99
N ILE A 129 23.09 9.22 9.36
CA ILE A 129 22.72 10.46 8.66
C ILE A 129 21.85 10.15 7.44
N GLU A 130 22.25 9.20 6.59
CA GLU A 130 21.51 8.80 5.39
C GLU A 130 20.13 8.27 5.74
N LYS A 131 20.04 7.41 6.77
CA LYS A 131 18.74 6.89 7.25
C LYS A 131 17.87 8.01 7.81
N GLY A 132 18.47 8.98 8.50
CA GLY A 132 17.81 10.20 8.96
C GLY A 132 17.22 11.03 7.82
N GLU A 133 17.95 11.18 6.73
CA GLU A 133 17.51 11.93 5.54
C GLU A 133 16.31 11.25 4.88
N ARG A 134 16.37 9.93 4.68
CA ARG A 134 15.24 9.14 4.16
C ARG A 134 14.00 9.24 5.05
N LEU A 135 14.17 9.40 6.36
CA LEU A 135 13.06 9.62 7.30
C LEU A 135 12.54 11.06 7.25
N ARG A 136 13.42 12.04 7.03
CA ARG A 136 13.09 13.45 6.83
C ARG A 136 12.24 13.64 5.58
N GLU A 137 12.64 13.05 4.45
CA GLU A 137 11.87 13.06 3.20
C GLU A 137 10.47 12.47 3.37
N LYS A 138 10.33 11.42 4.19
CA LYS A 138 9.02 10.81 4.52
C LYS A 138 8.16 11.70 5.42
N GLY A 139 8.76 12.71 6.05
CA GLY A 139 8.11 13.63 6.98
C GLY A 139 7.85 13.04 8.37
N PRO A 140 7.74 13.88 9.42
CA PRO A 140 7.50 13.41 10.77
C PRO A 140 6.08 12.85 10.97
N GLY A 141 6.00 11.68 11.61
CA GLY A 141 4.84 11.30 12.44
C GLY A 141 3.71 10.48 11.82
N ARG A 142 3.83 10.03 10.57
CA ARG A 142 3.05 8.93 9.95
C ARG A 142 3.60 8.77 8.54
N PRO A 143 3.71 7.54 7.97
CA PRO A 143 3.95 7.42 6.54
C PRO A 143 2.95 8.33 5.84
N SER A 144 3.44 9.29 5.06
CA SER A 144 2.58 10.23 4.35
C SER A 144 1.53 9.39 3.64
N ILE A 145 0.25 9.61 3.93
CA ILE A 145 -0.80 8.94 3.17
C ILE A 145 -0.49 9.24 1.72
N SER A 146 -0.31 8.18 0.93
CA SER A 146 -0.01 8.26 -0.49
C SER A 146 -1.00 9.23 -1.14
N GLU A 147 -0.56 9.96 -2.15
CA GLU A 147 -1.42 10.94 -2.82
C GLU A 147 -2.76 10.30 -3.23
N ILE A 148 -2.69 9.07 -3.76
CA ILE A 148 -3.87 8.25 -4.06
C ILE A 148 -4.73 7.97 -2.82
N GLY A 149 -4.14 7.59 -1.69
CA GLY A 149 -4.88 7.39 -0.44
C GLY A 149 -5.60 8.66 0.03
N ARG A 150 -5.05 9.86 -0.25
CA ARG A 150 -5.73 11.14 0.02
C ARG A 150 -6.91 11.35 -0.92
N LYS A 151 -6.73 11.05 -2.21
CA LYS A 151 -7.78 11.13 -3.24
C LYS A 151 -8.96 10.18 -2.93
N TYR A 152 -8.70 8.91 -2.56
CA TYR A 152 -9.74 7.98 -2.12
C TYR A 152 -10.47 8.46 -0.86
N ARG A 153 -9.76 9.04 0.11
CA ARG A 153 -10.41 9.65 1.27
C ARG A 153 -11.29 10.83 0.88
N HIS A 154 -10.85 11.66 -0.06
CA HIS A 154 -11.63 12.78 -0.57
C HIS A 154 -12.89 12.28 -1.28
N LEU A 155 -12.77 11.25 -2.12
CA LEU A 155 -13.87 10.57 -2.79
C LEU A 155 -14.92 10.07 -1.79
N ARG A 156 -14.51 9.34 -0.74
CA ARG A 156 -15.42 8.86 0.32
C ARG A 156 -16.19 9.99 1.01
N ARG A 157 -15.52 11.12 1.30
CA ARG A 157 -16.18 12.29 1.90
C ARG A 157 -17.22 12.88 0.96
N LYS A 158 -16.89 13.03 -0.33
CA LYS A 158 -17.81 13.58 -1.34
C LYS A 158 -19.00 12.65 -1.58
N LEU A 159 -18.80 11.33 -1.63
CA LEU A 159 -19.87 10.34 -1.69
C LEU A 159 -20.82 10.47 -0.50
N LYS A 160 -20.29 10.61 0.72
CA LYS A 160 -21.11 10.85 1.91
C LYS A 160 -21.88 12.18 1.85
N HIS A 161 -21.26 13.24 1.35
CA HIS A 161 -21.95 14.52 1.17
C HIS A 161 -23.08 14.42 0.15
N MET A 162 -22.90 13.62 -0.91
CA MET A 162 -23.93 13.32 -1.88
C MET A 162 -25.06 12.47 -1.29
N GLU A 163 -24.76 11.40 -0.55
CA GLU A 163 -25.75 10.59 0.18
C GLU A 163 -26.61 11.48 1.10
N ASN A 164 -25.98 12.35 1.89
CA ASN A 164 -26.68 13.31 2.76
C ASN A 164 -27.53 14.31 1.97
N ALA A 165 -27.06 14.77 0.82
CA ALA A 165 -27.80 15.71 -0.04
C ALA A 165 -29.01 15.03 -0.69
N ILE A 166 -28.90 13.75 -1.04
CA ILE A 166 -30.02 12.94 -1.57
C ILE A 166 -31.07 12.72 -0.47
N ALA A 167 -30.67 12.30 0.73
CA ALA A 167 -31.61 12.15 1.85
C ALA A 167 -32.35 13.47 2.19
N ALA A 168 -31.67 14.62 2.03
CA ALA A 168 -32.26 15.94 2.23
C ALA A 168 -33.17 16.42 1.07
N ILE A 169 -33.26 15.70 -0.05
CA ILE A 169 -34.26 15.98 -1.10
C ILE A 169 -35.66 15.58 -0.61
N ASP A 170 -35.74 14.52 0.22
CA ASP A 170 -37.01 13.97 0.68
C ASP A 170 -37.60 14.74 1.88
N ASP A 171 -36.77 15.48 2.63
CA ASP A 171 -37.16 16.01 3.95
C ASP A 171 -37.60 17.49 4.01
N SER A 172 -37.38 18.36 3.02
CA SER A 172 -37.93 19.74 3.12
C SER A 172 -37.92 20.60 1.86
N ASN A 173 -38.95 21.44 1.81
CA ASN A 173 -39.15 22.63 0.98
C ASN A 173 -37.86 23.41 0.69
N SER A 174 -37.76 23.94 -0.53
CA SER A 174 -36.72 24.90 -0.94
C SER A 174 -36.51 25.96 0.15
N PRO A 175 -35.26 26.26 0.54
CA PRO A 175 -35.00 27.31 1.51
C PRO A 175 -35.58 28.64 0.98
N VAL A 176 -36.53 29.22 1.70
CA VAL A 176 -37.02 30.58 1.41
C VAL A 176 -35.88 31.53 1.75
N TYR A 177 -35.24 32.06 0.72
CA TYR A 177 -34.11 32.97 0.85
C TYR A 177 -34.61 34.41 0.94
N ASP A 178 -34.39 35.06 2.09
CA ASP A 178 -34.86 36.44 2.37
C ASP A 178 -33.71 37.37 2.82
N GLY A 179 -32.47 37.11 2.36
CA GLY A 179 -31.27 37.82 2.81
C GLY A 179 -30.45 38.47 1.69
N LEU A 180 -29.47 39.31 2.06
CA LEU A 180 -28.42 39.79 1.15
C LEU A 180 -27.26 38.79 1.08
N GLY A 181 -26.92 38.33 -0.13
CA GLY A 181 -25.90 37.33 -0.41
C GLY A 181 -26.24 36.48 -1.64
N ARG A 182 -25.42 35.46 -1.94
CA ARG A 182 -25.77 34.47 -2.96
C ARG A 182 -26.79 33.48 -2.37
N PRO A 183 -27.87 33.16 -3.09
CA PRO A 183 -28.83 32.16 -2.63
C PRO A 183 -28.13 30.81 -2.42
N ALA A 184 -28.53 30.08 -1.39
CA ALA A 184 -28.03 28.74 -1.14
C ALA A 184 -28.45 27.79 -2.28
N MET A 185 -27.52 26.97 -2.78
CA MET A 185 -27.85 25.95 -3.79
C MET A 185 -28.93 25.00 -3.25
N SER A 186 -29.92 24.70 -4.09
CA SER A 186 -30.94 23.71 -3.79
C SER A 186 -30.33 22.31 -3.57
N SER A 187 -31.03 21.42 -2.89
CA SER A 187 -30.57 20.04 -2.66
C SER A 187 -30.26 19.31 -3.98
N ARG A 188 -31.07 19.53 -5.04
CA ARG A 188 -30.82 18.95 -6.39
C ARG A 188 -29.56 19.50 -7.06
N GLU A 189 -29.34 20.81 -6.99
CA GLU A 189 -28.11 21.43 -7.53
C GLU A 189 -26.87 20.96 -6.76
N ARG A 190 -26.98 20.76 -5.44
CA ARG A 190 -25.90 20.19 -4.62
C ARG A 190 -25.56 18.75 -5.01
N VAL A 191 -26.56 17.91 -5.30
CA VAL A 191 -26.32 16.56 -5.81
C VAL A 191 -25.57 16.58 -7.14
N GLN A 192 -26.01 17.42 -8.10
CA GLN A 192 -25.31 17.56 -9.39
C GLN A 192 -23.87 18.08 -9.23
N TYR A 193 -23.66 19.03 -8.33
CA TYR A 193 -22.34 19.54 -8.00
C TYR A 193 -21.42 18.44 -7.44
N TYR A 194 -21.88 17.69 -6.44
CA TYR A 194 -21.08 16.60 -5.88
C TYR A 194 -20.83 15.48 -6.89
N GLN A 195 -21.79 15.18 -7.78
CA GLN A 195 -21.60 14.20 -8.83
C GLN A 195 -20.44 14.58 -9.77
N ARG A 196 -20.40 15.85 -10.23
CA ARG A 196 -19.29 16.35 -11.08
C ARG A 196 -17.94 16.27 -10.36
N ASP A 197 -17.89 16.66 -9.10
CA ASP A 197 -16.68 16.57 -8.28
C ASP A 197 -16.22 15.12 -8.11
N ILE A 198 -17.14 14.19 -7.84
CA ILE A 198 -16.86 12.75 -7.70
C ILE A 198 -16.26 12.21 -9.00
N ASP A 199 -16.81 12.57 -10.15
CA ASP A 199 -16.31 12.10 -11.44
C ASP A 199 -14.93 12.68 -11.77
N ALA A 200 -14.66 13.93 -11.40
CA ALA A 200 -13.32 14.51 -11.51
C ALA A 200 -12.30 13.78 -10.63
N ILE A 201 -12.64 13.51 -9.37
CA ILE A 201 -11.75 12.80 -8.43
C ILE A 201 -11.48 11.37 -8.91
N LYS A 202 -12.48 10.67 -9.47
CA LYS A 202 -12.29 9.33 -10.03
C LYS A 202 -11.28 9.33 -11.18
N LYS A 203 -11.39 10.30 -12.11
CA LYS A 203 -10.42 10.46 -13.20
C LYS A 203 -9.00 10.75 -12.69
N GLU A 204 -8.87 11.57 -11.66
CA GLU A 204 -7.56 11.83 -11.03
C GLU A 204 -6.97 10.60 -10.34
N ILE A 205 -7.80 9.73 -9.79
CA ILE A 205 -7.35 8.45 -9.21
C ILE A 205 -6.88 7.52 -10.32
N GLU A 206 -7.66 7.36 -11.39
CA GLU A 206 -7.30 6.52 -12.54
C GLU A 206 -5.98 6.96 -13.18
N LEU A 207 -5.79 8.27 -13.36
CA LEU A 207 -4.57 8.86 -13.91
C LEU A 207 -3.36 8.65 -12.99
N GLU A 208 -3.56 8.61 -11.68
CA GLU A 208 -2.46 8.37 -10.74
C GLU A 208 -2.10 6.88 -10.64
N MET A 209 -3.12 6.01 -10.68
CA MET A 209 -2.95 4.56 -10.71
C MET A 209 -2.23 4.11 -12.00
N SER A 210 -2.47 4.76 -13.15
CA SER A 210 -1.81 4.40 -14.41
C SER A 210 -0.30 4.65 -14.45
N LYS A 211 0.22 5.47 -13.51
CA LYS A 211 1.65 5.73 -13.35
C LYS A 211 2.35 4.72 -12.45
N MET A 212 1.57 3.92 -11.69
CA MET A 212 2.09 3.00 -10.68
C MET A 212 2.29 1.60 -11.26
N SER A 213 3.13 0.81 -10.58
CA SER A 213 3.27 -0.61 -10.92
C SER A 213 1.98 -1.38 -10.63
N SER A 214 1.73 -2.47 -11.36
CA SER A 214 0.54 -3.32 -11.16
C SER A 214 0.43 -3.81 -9.71
N MET A 215 1.55 -4.21 -9.11
CA MET A 215 1.60 -4.65 -7.71
C MET A 215 1.22 -3.55 -6.71
N GLU A 216 1.70 -2.32 -6.92
CA GLU A 216 1.32 -1.20 -6.06
C GLU A 216 -0.16 -0.84 -6.22
N CYS A 217 -0.68 -0.89 -7.46
CA CYS A 217 -2.10 -0.72 -7.75
C CYS A 217 -2.96 -1.74 -7.01
N THR A 218 -2.64 -3.04 -7.14
CA THR A 218 -3.35 -4.14 -6.47
C THR A 218 -3.34 -3.95 -4.95
N LYS A 219 -2.19 -3.56 -4.38
CA LYS A 219 -2.06 -3.29 -2.95
C LYS A 219 -2.93 -2.13 -2.48
N ILE A 220 -2.98 -1.03 -3.25
CA ILE A 220 -3.84 0.12 -2.93
C ILE A 220 -5.32 -0.25 -3.00
N MET A 221 -5.73 -1.01 -4.01
CA MET A 221 -7.11 -1.48 -4.13
C MET A 221 -7.49 -2.38 -2.94
N LEU A 222 -6.60 -3.28 -2.53
CA LEU A 222 -6.80 -4.15 -1.39
C LEU A 222 -6.97 -3.36 -0.08
N ASP A 223 -6.11 -2.38 0.17
CA ASP A 223 -6.21 -1.53 1.36
C ASP A 223 -7.50 -0.71 1.37
N ASN A 224 -7.96 -0.23 0.21
CA ASN A 224 -9.25 0.46 0.09
C ASN A 224 -10.44 -0.46 0.36
N ALA A 225 -10.50 -1.64 -0.26
CA ALA A 225 -11.57 -2.61 -0.05
C ALA A 225 -11.68 -3.03 1.42
N ARG A 226 -10.55 -3.17 2.13
CA ARG A 226 -10.51 -3.41 3.58
C ARG A 226 -11.13 -2.27 4.39
N ILE A 227 -10.91 -1.02 3.99
CA ILE A 227 -11.54 0.15 4.62
C ILE A 227 -13.04 0.14 4.32
N ASP A 228 -13.46 -0.16 3.09
CA ASP A 228 -14.88 -0.28 2.72
C ASP A 228 -15.60 -1.34 3.56
N ARG A 229 -15.00 -2.52 3.71
CA ARG A 229 -15.52 -3.57 4.60
C ARG A 229 -15.65 -3.09 6.05
N ARG A 230 -14.68 -2.32 6.54
CA ARG A 230 -14.73 -1.74 7.90
C ARG A 230 -15.84 -0.71 8.03
N ASP A 231 -15.99 0.17 7.06
CA ASP A 231 -17.03 1.21 7.05
C ASP A 231 -18.43 0.57 6.97
N LEU A 232 -18.61 -0.47 6.14
CA LEU A 232 -19.84 -1.25 6.07
C LEU A 232 -20.15 -1.96 7.39
N ASN A 233 -19.15 -2.55 8.06
CA ASN A 233 -19.34 -3.13 9.40
C ASN A 233 -19.76 -2.08 10.44
N ILE A 234 -19.27 -0.85 10.33
CA ILE A 234 -19.71 0.25 11.20
C ILE A 234 -21.14 0.67 10.85
N ARG A 235 -21.49 0.74 9.55
CA ARG A 235 -22.86 1.02 9.09
C ARG A 235 -23.84 -0.05 9.57
N LEU A 236 -23.49 -1.33 9.49
CA LEU A 236 -24.29 -2.47 9.96
C LEU A 236 -24.68 -2.33 11.45
N ARG A 237 -23.77 -1.80 12.28
CA ARG A 237 -24.03 -1.54 13.70
C ARG A 237 -24.95 -0.35 13.94
N LYS A 238 -24.95 0.63 13.04
CA LYS A 238 -25.72 1.88 13.17
C LYS A 238 -27.12 1.75 12.58
N GLU A 239 -27.26 0.96 11.53
CA GLU A 239 -28.49 0.82 10.73
C GLU A 239 -28.90 -0.65 10.66
N PRO A 240 -29.38 -1.24 11.77
CA PRO A 240 -29.79 -2.64 11.80
C PRO A 240 -31.00 -2.92 10.89
N GLU A 241 -31.78 -1.89 10.55
CA GLU A 241 -32.92 -1.98 9.63
C GLU A 241 -32.49 -2.36 8.21
N ASN A 242 -31.26 -1.98 7.81
CA ASN A 242 -30.68 -2.27 6.50
C ASN A 242 -29.69 -3.44 6.56
N ALA A 243 -29.77 -4.30 7.58
CA ALA A 243 -28.74 -5.30 7.87
C ALA A 243 -28.52 -6.28 6.72
N GLU A 244 -29.57 -6.77 6.06
CA GLU A 244 -29.45 -7.72 4.94
C GLU A 244 -28.68 -7.10 3.77
N VAL A 245 -29.06 -5.89 3.36
CA VAL A 245 -28.40 -5.16 2.26
C VAL A 245 -26.93 -4.88 2.60
N ILE A 246 -26.65 -4.46 3.84
CA ILE A 246 -25.28 -4.17 4.27
C ILE A 246 -24.45 -5.47 4.35
N GLN A 247 -25.04 -6.58 4.77
CA GLN A 247 -24.38 -7.89 4.79
C GLN A 247 -24.04 -8.36 3.38
N ASP A 248 -24.95 -8.22 2.42
CA ASP A 248 -24.69 -8.55 1.02
C ASP A 248 -23.53 -7.72 0.44
N LEU A 249 -23.45 -6.43 0.79
CA LEU A 249 -22.33 -5.57 0.40
C LEU A 249 -21.02 -6.01 1.07
N ILE A 250 -21.05 -6.42 2.34
CA ILE A 250 -19.87 -6.96 3.04
C ILE A 250 -19.37 -8.23 2.37
N LEU A 251 -20.27 -9.12 1.95
CA LEU A 251 -19.93 -10.35 1.23
C LEU A 251 -19.28 -10.04 -0.11
N LYS A 252 -19.85 -9.12 -0.90
CA LYS A 252 -19.27 -8.68 -2.18
C LYS A 252 -17.86 -8.11 -1.99
N VAL A 253 -17.66 -7.23 -1.02
CA VAL A 253 -16.35 -6.64 -0.72
C VAL A 253 -15.37 -7.69 -0.20
N SER A 254 -15.84 -8.71 0.52
CA SER A 254 -14.98 -9.81 0.99
C SER A 254 -14.48 -10.68 -0.16
N ILE A 255 -15.35 -11.01 -1.12
CA ILE A 255 -14.96 -11.72 -2.35
C ILE A 255 -13.95 -10.90 -3.15
N GLU A 256 -14.16 -9.59 -3.26
CA GLU A 256 -13.20 -8.68 -3.92
C GLU A 256 -11.84 -8.68 -3.21
N ILE A 257 -11.82 -8.58 -1.88
CA ILE A 257 -10.58 -8.66 -1.07
C ILE A 257 -9.83 -9.96 -1.34
N ASP A 258 -10.52 -11.10 -1.38
CA ASP A 258 -9.90 -12.40 -1.63
C ASP A 258 -9.33 -12.48 -3.05
N SER A 259 -10.04 -11.94 -4.04
CA SER A 259 -9.55 -11.87 -5.42
C SER A 259 -8.31 -10.98 -5.57
N LEU A 260 -8.25 -9.85 -4.85
CA LEU A 260 -7.11 -8.95 -4.86
C LEU A 260 -5.91 -9.56 -4.12
N HIS A 261 -6.17 -10.37 -3.09
CA HIS A 261 -5.14 -11.15 -2.41
C HIS A 261 -4.48 -12.16 -3.34
N GLN A 262 -5.29 -12.93 -4.08
CA GLN A 262 -4.77 -13.90 -5.06
C GLN A 262 -3.92 -13.21 -6.14
N LYS A 263 -4.41 -12.10 -6.70
CA LYS A 263 -3.64 -11.30 -7.68
C LYS A 263 -2.33 -10.80 -7.12
N LEU A 264 -2.32 -10.30 -5.88
CA LEU A 264 -1.11 -9.81 -5.24
C LEU A 264 -0.09 -10.94 -5.02
N GLU A 265 -0.56 -12.14 -4.65
CA GLU A 265 0.31 -13.33 -4.50
C GLU A 265 0.87 -13.80 -5.85
N GLU A 266 0.07 -13.79 -6.91
CA GLU A 266 0.51 -14.11 -8.27
C GLU A 266 1.57 -13.11 -8.77
N GLU A 267 1.33 -11.81 -8.59
CA GLU A 267 2.28 -10.75 -8.93
C GLU A 267 3.56 -10.87 -8.09
N TRP A 268 3.44 -11.26 -6.81
CA TRP A 268 4.60 -11.47 -5.95
C TRP A 268 5.44 -12.65 -6.41
N ARG A 269 4.82 -13.80 -6.72
CA ARG A 269 5.51 -14.96 -7.30
C ARG A 269 6.13 -14.67 -8.66
N ALA A 270 5.47 -13.87 -9.50
CA ALA A 270 6.01 -13.44 -10.79
C ALA A 270 7.19 -12.46 -10.63
N SER A 271 7.23 -11.72 -9.53
CA SER A 271 8.31 -10.76 -9.22
C SER A 271 9.49 -11.38 -8.47
N GLU A 272 9.34 -12.60 -7.93
CA GLU A 272 10.48 -13.33 -7.38
C GLU A 272 11.49 -13.49 -8.51
N PRO A 273 12.74 -13.00 -8.35
CA PRO A 273 13.75 -13.29 -9.33
C PRO A 273 13.79 -14.81 -9.44
N VAL A 274 13.61 -15.33 -10.66
CA VAL A 274 14.02 -16.68 -10.97
C VAL A 274 15.51 -16.68 -10.72
N ILE A 275 15.90 -16.96 -9.47
CA ILE A 275 17.21 -17.44 -9.15
C ILE A 275 17.22 -18.74 -9.94
N GLN A 276 17.71 -18.65 -11.19
CA GLN A 276 18.45 -19.74 -11.77
C GLN A 276 19.59 -19.93 -10.78
N THR A 277 19.30 -20.61 -9.68
CA THR A 277 20.31 -21.30 -8.93
C THR A 277 21.01 -22.05 -10.05
N PRO A 278 22.33 -21.86 -10.25
CA PRO A 278 23.06 -22.80 -11.08
C PRO A 278 22.56 -24.15 -10.59
N LEU A 279 22.15 -25.00 -11.54
CA LEU A 279 21.65 -26.33 -11.27
C LEU A 279 22.81 -27.09 -10.62
N ILE A 280 23.12 -26.78 -9.36
CA ILE A 280 23.72 -27.66 -8.40
C ILE A 280 22.56 -28.62 -8.21
N THR A 281 22.53 -29.57 -9.13
CA THR A 281 22.02 -30.91 -8.96
C THR A 281 22.34 -31.32 -7.53
N GLN A 282 21.45 -30.97 -6.60
CA GLN A 282 21.16 -31.85 -5.51
C GLN A 282 20.57 -33.06 -6.22
N VAL A 283 21.46 -33.96 -6.64
CA VAL A 283 21.15 -35.36 -6.83
C VAL A 283 20.56 -35.76 -5.50
N VAL A 284 19.24 -35.64 -5.40
CA VAL A 284 18.46 -36.24 -4.34
C VAL A 284 18.80 -37.71 -4.48
N ARG A 285 19.72 -38.17 -3.62
CA ARG A 285 20.11 -39.56 -3.47
C ARG A 285 18.90 -40.26 -2.88
N SER A 286 17.87 -40.50 -3.70
CA SER A 286 16.88 -41.50 -3.38
C SER A 286 17.66 -42.82 -3.34
N GLN A 287 17.72 -43.41 -2.15
CA GLN A 287 18.26 -44.75 -1.95
C GLN A 287 17.30 -45.75 -2.61
N ARG A 288 17.30 -45.80 -3.95
CA ARG A 288 16.83 -46.96 -4.68
C ARG A 288 18.06 -47.78 -5.00
N GLU A 289 18.10 -49.01 -4.53
CA GLU A 289 19.14 -49.97 -4.84
C GLU A 289 18.98 -50.38 -6.31
N TYR A 290 19.65 -49.64 -7.21
CA TYR A 290 19.74 -50.01 -8.61
C TYR A 290 20.67 -51.21 -8.77
N SER A 291 20.44 -52.02 -9.82
CA SER A 291 21.38 -53.07 -10.21
C SER A 291 22.82 -52.50 -10.31
N PRO A 292 23.86 -53.24 -9.87
CA PRO A 292 25.25 -52.74 -9.86
C PRO A 292 25.70 -52.17 -11.21
N ALA A 293 25.26 -52.78 -12.31
CA ALA A 293 25.57 -52.31 -13.66
C ALA A 293 24.94 -50.95 -14.00
N VAL A 294 23.72 -50.69 -13.54
CA VAL A 294 23.01 -49.41 -13.75
C VAL A 294 23.63 -48.32 -12.87
N SER A 295 24.01 -48.67 -11.65
CA SER A 295 24.70 -47.74 -10.73
C SER A 295 26.05 -47.27 -11.27
N GLU A 296 26.85 -48.17 -11.87
CA GLU A 296 28.10 -47.80 -12.52
C GLU A 296 27.90 -46.88 -13.73
N LEU A 297 26.83 -47.11 -14.50
CA LEU A 297 26.52 -46.32 -15.70
C LEU A 297 26.04 -44.92 -15.32
N ILE A 298 25.19 -44.80 -14.30
CA ILE A 298 24.79 -43.51 -13.72
C ILE A 298 26.01 -42.75 -13.21
N ARG A 299 26.93 -43.41 -12.48
CA ARG A 299 28.14 -42.77 -11.97
C ARG A 299 29.07 -42.26 -13.09
N LYS A 300 29.18 -43.00 -14.20
CA LYS A 300 29.92 -42.56 -15.39
C LYS A 300 29.29 -41.32 -16.03
N LEU A 301 27.97 -41.30 -16.17
CA LEU A 301 27.23 -40.17 -16.71
C LEU A 301 27.33 -38.93 -15.79
N GLU A 302 27.21 -39.11 -14.48
CA GLU A 302 27.38 -38.01 -13.50
C GLU A 302 28.79 -37.41 -13.56
N SER A 303 29.83 -38.22 -13.82
CA SER A 303 31.21 -37.73 -13.94
C SER A 303 31.48 -36.89 -15.20
N GLN A 304 30.58 -36.92 -16.18
CA GLN A 304 30.69 -36.15 -17.42
C GLN A 304 30.04 -34.77 -17.33
N LEU A 305 29.35 -34.44 -16.22
CA LEU A 305 28.71 -33.14 -16.05
C LEU A 305 29.73 -32.00 -16.04
N ILE A 306 29.47 -30.97 -16.84
CA ILE A 306 30.33 -29.80 -16.98
C ILE A 306 29.95 -28.78 -15.89
N VAL A 307 30.94 -28.33 -15.12
CA VAL A 307 30.80 -27.22 -14.15
C VAL A 307 31.56 -26.01 -14.68
N THR A 308 30.83 -24.97 -15.11
CA THR A 308 31.44 -23.72 -15.58
C THR A 308 31.68 -22.78 -14.40
N ASN A 309 32.93 -22.36 -14.22
CA ASN A 309 33.32 -21.42 -13.16
C ASN A 309 33.20 -19.98 -13.66
N PRO A 310 32.75 -19.03 -12.82
CA PRO A 310 32.66 -17.63 -13.22
C PRO A 310 34.06 -17.06 -13.53
N PRO A 311 34.19 -16.16 -14.53
CA PRO A 311 35.46 -15.55 -14.88
C PRO A 311 35.99 -14.68 -13.74
N SER A 312 37.31 -14.69 -13.53
CA SER A 312 37.99 -13.89 -12.50
C SER A 312 37.97 -12.38 -12.79
N GLU A 313 37.77 -12.01 -14.07
CA GLU A 313 37.74 -10.62 -14.53
C GLU A 313 36.35 -10.28 -15.09
N LEU A 314 35.73 -9.23 -14.57
CA LEU A 314 34.37 -8.77 -14.90
C LEU A 314 34.42 -7.72 -16.03
N THR A 315 34.83 -8.15 -17.22
CA THR A 315 34.72 -7.35 -18.46
C THR A 315 33.45 -7.75 -19.22
N LEU A 316 32.94 -6.87 -20.09
CA LEU A 316 31.76 -7.18 -20.90
C LEU A 316 31.99 -8.40 -21.81
N GLU A 317 33.17 -8.51 -22.41
CA GLU A 317 33.52 -9.64 -23.28
C GLU A 317 33.66 -10.96 -22.51
N SER A 318 34.22 -10.93 -21.29
CA SER A 318 34.33 -12.15 -20.46
C SER A 318 32.98 -12.64 -19.95
N LEU A 319 32.04 -11.73 -19.67
CA LEU A 319 30.67 -12.07 -19.30
C LEU A 319 29.87 -12.65 -20.48
N GLU A 320 30.03 -12.13 -21.69
CA GLU A 320 29.39 -12.67 -22.89
C GLU A 320 29.91 -14.08 -23.23
N LYS A 321 31.23 -14.30 -23.14
CA LYS A 321 31.83 -15.63 -23.29
C LYS A 321 31.34 -16.60 -22.23
N TYR A 322 31.30 -16.19 -20.96
CA TYR A 322 30.79 -17.02 -19.88
C TYR A 322 29.32 -17.40 -20.08
N LYS A 323 28.47 -16.45 -20.53
CA LYS A 323 27.07 -16.75 -20.86
C LYS A 323 26.94 -17.80 -21.97
N ALA A 324 27.78 -17.72 -23.01
CA ALA A 324 27.78 -18.71 -24.08
C ALA A 324 28.24 -20.09 -23.59
N GLU A 325 29.28 -20.14 -22.75
CA GLU A 325 29.78 -21.39 -22.15
C GLU A 325 28.75 -22.02 -21.20
N VAL A 326 28.06 -21.22 -20.39
CA VAL A 326 26.98 -21.67 -19.51
C VAL A 326 25.80 -22.22 -20.32
N ALA A 327 25.44 -21.57 -21.43
CA ALA A 327 24.38 -22.06 -22.31
C ALA A 327 24.70 -23.44 -22.90
N LEU A 328 25.92 -23.63 -23.41
CA LEU A 328 26.39 -24.92 -23.93
C LEU A 328 26.47 -26.00 -22.84
N ALA A 329 26.98 -25.64 -21.66
CA ALA A 329 27.04 -26.56 -20.51
C ALA A 329 25.64 -27.01 -20.06
N ASN A 330 24.65 -26.10 -20.11
CA ASN A 330 23.26 -26.43 -19.76
C ASN A 330 22.62 -27.39 -20.78
N GLU A 331 22.84 -27.18 -22.08
CA GLU A 331 22.34 -28.10 -23.12
C GLU A 331 22.96 -29.50 -22.97
N PHE A 332 24.27 -29.58 -22.77
CA PHE A 332 24.99 -30.83 -22.60
C PHE A 332 24.58 -31.56 -21.31
N ASN A 333 24.55 -30.85 -20.16
CA ASN A 333 24.14 -31.42 -18.89
C ASN A 333 22.68 -31.87 -18.92
N GLY A 334 21.79 -31.13 -19.61
CA GLY A 334 20.40 -31.51 -19.81
C GLY A 334 20.24 -32.85 -20.54
N ALA A 335 21.07 -33.11 -21.56
CA ALA A 335 21.09 -34.40 -22.25
C ALA A 335 21.55 -35.55 -21.34
N ILE A 336 22.59 -35.33 -20.52
CA ILE A 336 23.09 -36.33 -19.56
C ILE A 336 22.04 -36.64 -18.49
N VAL A 337 21.41 -35.62 -17.92
CA VAL A 337 20.36 -35.79 -16.90
C VAL A 337 19.18 -36.57 -17.48
N SER A 338 18.76 -36.27 -18.70
CA SER A 338 17.69 -37.02 -19.39
C SER A 338 18.05 -38.51 -19.57
N GLN A 339 19.31 -38.82 -19.87
CA GLN A 339 19.78 -40.21 -19.97
C GLN A 339 19.79 -40.91 -18.60
N ILE A 340 20.22 -40.20 -17.54
CA ILE A 340 20.18 -40.73 -16.17
C ILE A 340 18.73 -40.99 -15.74
N GLU A 341 17.80 -40.09 -16.03
CA GLU A 341 16.38 -40.27 -15.72
C GLU A 341 15.77 -41.46 -16.48
N ALA A 342 16.09 -41.62 -17.76
CA ALA A 342 15.69 -42.79 -18.53
C ALA A 342 16.20 -44.10 -17.90
N LEU A 343 17.46 -44.15 -17.46
CA LEU A 343 18.05 -45.31 -16.78
C LEU A 343 17.46 -45.57 -15.39
N LYS A 344 16.93 -44.55 -14.71
CA LYS A 344 16.25 -44.69 -13.41
C LYS A 344 14.79 -45.13 -13.54
N SER A 345 14.22 -45.04 -14.74
CA SER A 345 12.83 -45.40 -15.06
C SER A 345 12.64 -46.84 -15.55
N VAL A 346 13.74 -47.49 -15.96
CA VAL A 346 13.85 -48.94 -16.26
C VAL A 346 14.14 -49.69 -14.97
#